data_AF-A0A9X2WJB2-F1
#
_entry.id   AF-A0A9X2WJB2-F1
#
_cell.length_a   1.000
_cell.length_b   1.000
_cell.length_c   1.000
_cell.angle_alpha   90.00
_cell.angle_beta   90.00
_cell.angle_gamma   90.00
#
_symmetry.space_group_name_H-M   'P 1'
#
loop_
_entity.id
_entity.type
_entity.pdbx_description
1 polymer ?
#
loop_
_entity_poly.entity_id
_entity_poly.type
_entity_poly.pdbx_seq_one_letter_code
_entity_poly.pdbx_strand_id
1 'polypeptide(L)'
;MKIFIAAVMSVMLFACASSPTWEGMSEDDIAQWKANGFDARSAQVWHRGGFNAAQSKAWGEAKFDVDSAKDWSEEKFSVDEAANWTQSGFELDDAVEQRSKGLTPVKAK
;
A
#
# COMPACT_ATOMS: atom_id res chain seq x y z
N MET A 1 55.92 35.20 -1.42
CA MET A 1 56.21 33.82 -0.95
C MET A 1 54.87 33.21 -0.55
N LYS A 2 54.14 32.59 -1.49
CA LYS A 2 53.84 31.15 -1.50
C LYS A 2 53.69 30.59 -0.09
N ILE A 3 52.48 30.18 0.33
CA ILE A 3 52.06 28.75 0.37
C ILE A 3 50.52 28.69 0.21
N PHE A 4 50.08 27.94 -0.80
CA PHE A 4 48.72 27.46 -0.99
C PHE A 4 48.43 26.34 0.02
N ILE A 5 47.32 26.39 0.76
CA ILE A 5 46.59 25.17 1.14
C ILE A 5 45.09 25.48 1.06
N ALA A 6 44.49 25.01 -0.03
CA ALA A 6 43.05 24.88 -0.15
C ALA A 6 42.56 23.91 0.94
N ALA A 7 41.77 24.41 1.87
CA ALA A 7 40.96 23.58 2.75
C ALA A 7 39.49 23.84 2.40
N VAL A 8 39.09 23.41 1.20
CA VAL A 8 37.67 23.15 0.92
C VAL A 8 37.33 21.93 1.73
N MET A 9 36.89 22.16 2.96
CA MET A 9 36.37 21.14 3.86
C MET A 9 35.11 20.60 3.17
N SER A 10 35.26 19.48 2.46
CA SER A 10 34.15 18.72 1.90
C SER A 10 33.14 18.48 3.01
N VAL A 11 32.04 19.21 2.95
CA VAL A 11 30.82 18.90 3.70
C VAL A 11 30.33 17.58 3.09
N MET A 12 30.73 16.46 3.69
CA MET A 12 30.07 15.19 3.49
C MET A 12 28.67 15.35 4.07
N LEU A 13 27.71 15.73 3.21
CA LEU A 13 26.30 15.63 3.53
C LEU A 13 26.04 14.16 3.84
N PHE A 14 25.90 13.85 5.13
CA PHE A 14 25.28 12.60 5.55
C PHE A 14 23.84 12.64 5.03
N ALA A 15 23.64 12.12 3.82
CA ALA A 15 22.32 11.76 3.36
C ALA A 15 21.83 10.70 4.33
N CYS A 16 20.96 11.09 5.27
CA CYS A 16 20.18 10.16 6.05
C CYS A 16 19.31 9.37 5.05
N ALA A 17 19.87 8.30 4.49
CA ALA A 17 19.07 7.26 3.85
C ALA A 17 18.34 6.56 5.00
N SER A 18 17.22 7.14 5.45
CA SER A 18 16.32 6.49 6.40
C SER A 18 15.88 5.18 5.77
N SER A 19 16.46 4.07 6.22
CA SER A 19 16.03 2.74 5.83
C SER A 19 14.56 2.59 6.19
N PRO A 20 13.74 1.91 5.37
CA PRO A 20 12.35 1.65 5.73
C PRO A 20 12.29 0.91 7.08
N THR A 21 11.61 1.49 8.07
CA THR A 21 11.52 0.99 9.44
C THR A 21 10.11 0.50 9.76
N TRP A 22 10.00 -0.33 10.79
CA TRP A 22 8.72 -0.77 11.38
C TRP A 22 8.15 0.26 12.37
N GLU A 23 8.41 1.55 12.14
CA GLU A 23 8.06 2.63 13.05
C GLU A 23 6.56 2.68 13.38
N GLY A 24 6.24 2.80 14.66
CA GLY A 24 4.86 2.87 15.13
C GLY A 24 4.09 1.54 15.17
N MET A 25 4.70 0.42 14.76
CA MET A 25 4.07 -0.90 14.83
C MET A 25 4.52 -1.67 16.09
N SER A 26 3.61 -2.45 16.67
CA SER A 26 3.94 -3.36 17.77
C SER A 26 4.78 -4.55 17.30
N GLU A 27 5.49 -5.22 18.20
CA GLU A 27 6.26 -6.43 17.85
C GLU A 27 5.37 -7.54 17.26
N ASP A 28 4.15 -7.68 17.78
CA ASP A 28 3.15 -8.63 17.28
C ASP A 28 2.71 -8.27 15.85
N ASP A 29 2.37 -7.00 15.59
CA ASP A 29 2.03 -6.53 14.25
C ASP A 29 3.18 -6.82 13.27
N ILE A 30 4.41 -6.49 13.65
CA ILE A 30 5.61 -6.73 12.83
C ILE A 30 5.76 -8.21 12.52
N ALA A 31 5.53 -9.10 13.48
CA ALA A 31 5.57 -10.54 13.26
C ALA A 31 4.49 -10.98 12.25
N GLN A 32 3.27 -10.44 12.35
CA GLN A 32 2.20 -10.71 11.40
C GLN A 32 2.52 -10.22 9.99
N TRP A 33 3.06 -9.01 9.83
CA TRP A 33 3.49 -8.48 8.52
C TRP A 33 4.55 -9.36 7.88
N LYS A 34 5.58 -9.75 8.64
CA LYS A 34 6.64 -10.65 8.16
C LYS A 34 6.09 -12.03 7.79
N ALA A 35 5.19 -12.58 8.61
CA ALA A 35 4.55 -13.87 8.34
C ALA A 35 3.69 -13.85 7.05
N ASN A 36 3.13 -12.68 6.71
CA ASN A 36 2.42 -12.45 5.46
C ASN A 36 3.33 -12.08 4.28
N GLY A 37 4.66 -12.09 4.47
CA GLY A 37 5.64 -11.88 3.40
C GLY A 37 5.95 -10.42 3.07
N PHE A 38 5.55 -9.47 3.92
CA PHE A 38 5.85 -8.05 3.71
C PHE A 38 7.23 -7.68 4.23
N ASP A 39 7.90 -6.80 3.49
CA ASP A 39 9.04 -6.04 3.99
C ASP A 39 8.57 -4.78 4.73
N ALA A 40 9.49 -4.12 5.45
CA ALA A 40 9.16 -2.95 6.26
C ALA A 40 8.57 -1.79 5.44
N ARG A 41 9.03 -1.59 4.20
CA ARG A 41 8.56 -0.50 3.34
C ARG A 41 7.14 -0.74 2.89
N SER A 42 6.87 -1.93 2.34
CA SER A 42 5.53 -2.28 1.87
C SER A 42 4.54 -2.34 3.03
N ALA A 43 4.92 -2.93 4.16
CA ALA A 43 4.09 -2.93 5.37
C ALA A 43 3.74 -1.52 5.85
N GLN A 44 4.70 -0.58 5.87
CA GLN A 44 4.43 0.80 6.26
C GLN A 44 3.41 1.50 5.35
N VAL A 45 3.50 1.28 4.04
CA VAL A 45 2.56 1.88 3.08
C VAL A 45 1.14 1.41 3.39
N TRP A 46 0.95 0.10 3.51
CA TRP A 46 -0.37 -0.49 3.79
C TRP A 46 -0.89 -0.17 5.20
N HIS A 47 -0.01 -0.19 6.20
CA HIS A 47 -0.36 0.14 7.59
C HIS A 47 -0.86 1.59 7.71
N ARG A 48 -0.21 2.54 7.03
CA ARG A 48 -0.65 3.94 6.95
C ARG A 48 -1.97 4.09 6.19
N GLY A 49 -2.26 3.19 5.26
CA GLY A 49 -3.57 3.04 4.62
C GLY A 49 -4.66 2.49 5.54
N GLY A 50 -4.34 2.13 6.79
CA GLY A 50 -5.28 1.61 7.78
C GLY A 50 -5.52 0.10 7.69
N PHE A 51 -4.72 -0.62 6.91
CA PHE A 51 -4.83 -2.07 6.76
C PHE A 51 -3.90 -2.82 7.70
N ASN A 52 -4.34 -3.99 8.14
CA ASN A 52 -3.47 -4.98 8.77
C ASN A 52 -2.84 -5.92 7.74
N ALA A 53 -1.84 -6.70 8.18
CA ALA A 53 -1.08 -7.61 7.32
C ALA A 53 -1.94 -8.57 6.48
N ALA A 54 -2.99 -9.14 7.08
CA ALA A 54 -3.86 -10.09 6.39
C ALA A 54 -4.74 -9.40 5.33
N GLN A 55 -5.32 -8.24 5.65
CA GLN A 55 -6.09 -7.44 4.70
C GLN A 55 -5.21 -7.00 3.51
N SER A 56 -4.02 -6.48 3.80
CA SER A 56 -3.07 -6.04 2.77
C SER A 56 -2.64 -7.17 1.85
N LYS A 57 -2.44 -8.37 2.41
CA LYS A 57 -2.16 -9.56 1.60
C LYS A 57 -3.31 -9.86 0.66
N ALA A 58 -4.54 -9.89 1.17
CA ALA A 58 -5.73 -10.20 0.35
C ALA A 58 -5.93 -9.18 -0.78
N TRP A 59 -5.87 -7.87 -0.48
CA TRP A 59 -5.98 -6.82 -1.49
C TRP A 59 -4.83 -6.87 -2.52
N GLY A 60 -3.59 -7.08 -2.07
CA GLY A 60 -2.43 -7.20 -2.95
C GLY A 60 -2.47 -8.45 -3.84
N GLU A 61 -2.95 -9.58 -3.33
CA GLU A 61 -3.17 -10.80 -4.13
C GLU A 61 -4.24 -10.59 -5.20
N ALA A 62 -5.28 -9.81 -4.89
CA ALA A 62 -6.30 -9.35 -5.82
C ALA A 62 -5.83 -8.23 -6.77
N LYS A 63 -4.54 -7.86 -6.73
CA LYS A 63 -3.89 -6.87 -7.61
C LYS A 63 -4.34 -5.42 -7.39
N PHE A 64 -4.85 -5.11 -6.21
CA PHE A 64 -5.10 -3.73 -5.79
C PHE A 64 -3.84 -3.14 -5.14
N ASP A 65 -3.54 -1.89 -5.47
CA ASP A 65 -2.63 -1.07 -4.67
C ASP A 65 -3.35 -0.53 -3.42
N VAL A 66 -2.61 0.16 -2.55
CA VAL A 66 -3.13 0.64 -1.26
C VAL A 66 -4.23 1.69 -1.40
N ASP A 67 -4.13 2.57 -2.39
CA ASP A 67 -5.07 3.68 -2.59
C ASP A 67 -6.37 3.09 -3.15
N SER A 68 -6.28 2.25 -4.18
CA SER A 68 -7.45 1.53 -4.70
C SER A 68 -8.11 0.66 -3.61
N ALA A 69 -7.34 -0.14 -2.86
CA ALA A 69 -7.90 -0.96 -1.79
C ALA A 69 -8.64 -0.12 -0.73
N LYS A 70 -8.11 1.07 -0.41
CA LYS A 70 -8.75 2.00 0.53
C LYS A 70 -10.08 2.49 -0.01
N ASP A 71 -10.11 2.99 -1.24
CA ASP A 71 -11.33 3.55 -1.84
C ASP A 71 -12.45 2.48 -1.89
N TRP A 72 -12.13 1.27 -2.36
CA TRP A 72 -13.09 0.16 -2.42
C TRP A 72 -13.53 -0.32 -1.03
N SER A 73 -12.63 -0.37 -0.05
CA SER A 73 -12.95 -0.75 1.32
C SER A 73 -13.79 0.30 2.05
N GLU A 74 -13.60 1.59 1.75
CA GLU A 74 -14.39 2.69 2.33
C GLU A 74 -15.86 2.57 1.91
N GLU A 75 -16.10 2.23 0.64
CA GLU A 75 -17.41 1.90 0.05
C GLU A 75 -17.95 0.50 0.43
N LYS A 76 -17.31 -0.17 1.39
CA LYS A 76 -17.75 -1.46 1.95
C LYS A 76 -17.81 -2.57 0.91
N PHE A 77 -16.94 -2.55 -0.08
CA PHE A 77 -16.69 -3.72 -0.91
C PHE A 77 -15.70 -4.64 -0.22
N SER A 78 -16.00 -5.94 -0.23
CA SER A 78 -14.99 -6.96 0.05
C SER A 78 -13.98 -7.05 -1.09
N VAL A 79 -12.82 -7.66 -0.82
CA VAL A 79 -11.77 -7.93 -1.83
C VAL A 79 -12.35 -8.68 -3.02
N ASP A 80 -13.16 -9.71 -2.78
CA ASP A 80 -13.76 -10.53 -3.83
C ASP A 80 -14.80 -9.77 -4.66
N GLU A 81 -15.63 -8.95 -4.02
CA GLU A 81 -16.57 -8.09 -4.75
C GLU A 81 -15.81 -7.09 -5.62
N ALA A 82 -14.85 -6.35 -5.05
CA ALA A 82 -14.05 -5.38 -5.77
C ALA A 82 -13.33 -6.02 -6.97
N ALA A 83 -12.70 -7.18 -6.75
CA ALA A 83 -12.05 -7.93 -7.82
C ALA A 83 -13.04 -8.36 -8.92
N ASN A 84 -14.26 -8.75 -8.57
CA ASN A 84 -15.28 -9.12 -9.55
C ASN A 84 -15.71 -7.92 -10.42
N TRP A 85 -15.85 -6.73 -9.82
CA TRP A 85 -16.18 -5.49 -10.52
C TRP A 85 -15.03 -5.05 -11.43
N THR A 86 -13.81 -4.96 -10.91
CA THR A 86 -12.66 -4.51 -11.70
C THR A 86 -12.31 -5.49 -12.83
N GLN A 87 -12.40 -6.80 -12.61
CA GLN A 87 -12.23 -7.81 -13.67
C GLN A 87 -13.32 -7.73 -14.75
N SER A 88 -14.48 -7.20 -14.40
CA SER A 88 -15.59 -6.97 -15.33
C SER A 88 -15.51 -5.60 -16.02
N GLY A 89 -14.45 -4.83 -15.77
CA GLY A 89 -14.18 -3.54 -16.41
C GLY A 89 -14.90 -2.36 -15.77
N PHE A 90 -15.41 -2.49 -14.54
CA PHE A 90 -16.05 -1.41 -13.82
C PHE A 90 -15.06 -0.66 -12.91
N GLU A 91 -15.18 0.66 -12.90
CA GLU A 91 -14.55 1.53 -11.91
C GLU A 91 -15.41 1.60 -10.63
N LEU A 92 -14.86 2.15 -9.55
CA LEU A 92 -15.53 2.18 -8.24
C LEU A 92 -16.87 2.92 -8.29
N ASP A 93 -16.92 4.11 -8.88
CA ASP A 93 -18.14 4.93 -8.95
C ASP A 93 -19.26 4.20 -9.68
N ASP A 94 -18.95 3.56 -10.82
CA ASP A 94 -19.90 2.75 -11.56
C ASP A 94 -20.35 1.54 -10.72
N ALA A 95 -19.42 0.86 -10.05
CA ALA A 95 -19.75 -0.30 -9.21
C ALA A 95 -20.67 0.09 -8.03
N VAL A 96 -20.43 1.23 -7.38
CA VAL A 96 -21.29 1.80 -6.34
C VAL A 96 -22.68 2.09 -6.90
N GLU A 97 -22.75 2.77 -8.05
CA GLU A 97 -24.03 3.09 -8.70
C GLU A 97 -24.82 1.82 -9.03
N GLN A 98 -24.18 0.83 -9.66
CA GLN A 98 -24.85 -0.43 -10.04
C GLN A 98 -25.25 -1.26 -8.80
N ARG A 99 -24.39 -1.33 -7.77
CA ARG A 99 -24.70 -2.01 -6.51
C ARG A 99 -25.90 -1.37 -5.80
N SER A 100 -26.02 -0.04 -5.85
CA SER A 100 -27.18 0.69 -5.29
C SER A 100 -28.51 0.30 -5.95
N LYS A 101 -28.46 -0.18 -7.21
CA LYS A 101 -29.61 -0.70 -7.97
C LYS A 101 -29.84 -2.20 -7.75
N GLY A 102 -29.05 -2.84 -6.88
CA GLY A 102 -29.09 -4.29 -6.64
C GLY A 102 -28.43 -5.13 -7.74
N LEU A 103 -27.59 -4.53 -8.57
CA LEU A 103 -26.90 -5.21 -9.66
C LEU A 103 -25.50 -5.67 -9.23
N THR A 104 -25.04 -6.76 -9.84
CA THR A 104 -23.68 -7.30 -9.70
C THR A 104 -23.13 -7.64 -11.08
N PRO A 105 -21.82 -7.54 -11.31
CA PRO A 105 -21.25 -7.76 -12.62
C PRO A 105 -21.23 -9.27 -12.90
N VAL A 106 -21.53 -9.61 -14.15
CA VAL A 106 -21.51 -11.00 -14.62
C VAL A 106 -20.19 -11.20 -15.34
N LYS A 107 -19.42 -12.23 -14.96
CA LYS A 107 -18.19 -12.59 -15.68
C LYS A 107 -18.50 -12.80 -17.16
N ALA A 108 -17.92 -11.96 -18.02
CA ALA A 108 -17.87 -12.25 -19.44
C ALA A 108 -17.08 -13.56 -19.62
N LYS A 109 -17.66 -14.52 -20.34
CA LYS A 109 -17.01 -15.80 -20.66
C LYS A 109 -15.97 -15.64 -21.75
#